data_AF-A0A6S6WP86-F1
#
_entry.id   AF-A0A6S6WP86-F1
#
_cell.length_a   1.000
_cell.length_b   1.000
_cell.length_c   1.000
_cell.angle_alpha   90.00
_cell.angle_beta   90.00
_cell.angle_gamma   90.00
#
_symmetry.space_group_name_H-M   'P 1'
#
loop_
_entity.id
_entity.type
_entity.pdbx_description
1 polymer ?
#
loop_
_entity_poly.entity_id
_entity_poly.type
_entity_poly.pdbx_seq_one_letter_code
_entity_poly.pdbx_strand_id
1 'polypeptide(L)'
;MTQLDYYLTQLSNVRPFKRAGSKSPHKACLLFAVIDLIQDGLLVTNKIILDESLKSRFAWHFNRLKTDKDKLDIAKPFFYLRSSSFWHHKLKGGQETIYEKIKTPSERLIYGTIEYAYIDDQLFRFIQDYAKARKLRHALFENVDSNEESFKHWAISIGKSESTASKYTNALKGTISKLLISEGDSHRNIFDITDYFDVARLINKASEIREFQEYNYRGNGMYSAALKLYRSYLDQVSDSQLEVDVAEVNTNSELTETTKLRLIQARLGQGLFRQRLLTQWNARCAVTGYSNISLLMASHIKPWSISTSAERLDPHNGLLLTPNLDKAFDLHFISFTNKGNILISDELGDYHSLGFDKDMKIAINDFHSAYLAEHRERYFEKLI
;
A
#
# COMPACT_ATOMS: atom_id res chain seq x y z
N MET A 1 8.07 -23.07 -17.58
CA MET A 1 8.12 -22.22 -16.36
C MET A 1 8.44 -20.81 -16.82
N THR A 2 7.58 -19.83 -16.57
CA THR A 2 7.89 -18.45 -16.98
C THR A 2 9.01 -17.89 -16.11
N GLN A 3 9.72 -16.87 -16.59
CA GLN A 3 10.74 -16.20 -15.78
C GLN A 3 10.13 -15.56 -14.51
N LEU A 4 8.84 -15.20 -14.52
CA LEU A 4 8.14 -14.73 -13.32
C LEU A 4 7.96 -15.85 -12.30
N ASP A 5 7.53 -17.05 -12.73
CA ASP A 5 7.35 -18.21 -11.85
C ASP A 5 8.67 -18.61 -11.17
N TYR A 6 9.80 -18.47 -11.87
CA TYR A 6 11.13 -18.65 -11.31
C TYR A 6 11.35 -17.73 -10.10
N TYR A 7 11.09 -16.42 -10.24
CA TYR A 7 11.28 -15.47 -9.15
C TYR A 7 10.26 -15.61 -8.02
N LEU A 8 9.00 -15.96 -8.33
CA LEU A 8 8.01 -16.32 -7.31
C LEU A 8 8.54 -17.48 -6.46
N THR A 9 9.03 -18.53 -7.11
CA THR A 9 9.63 -19.68 -6.42
C THR A 9 10.85 -19.29 -5.60
N GLN A 10 11.75 -18.45 -6.13
CA GLN A 10 12.93 -18.00 -5.39
C GLN A 10 12.55 -17.18 -4.16
N LEU A 11 11.59 -16.25 -4.26
CA LEU A 11 11.13 -15.41 -3.16
C LEU A 11 10.41 -16.20 -2.08
N SER A 12 9.52 -17.14 -2.45
CA SER A 12 8.89 -18.07 -1.51
C SER A 12 9.92 -18.94 -0.79
N ASN A 13 11.07 -19.22 -1.40
CA ASN A 13 12.13 -20.05 -0.85
C ASN A 13 13.31 -19.28 -0.24
N VAL A 14 13.26 -17.94 -0.13
CA VAL A 14 14.32 -17.15 0.52
C VAL A 14 14.52 -17.69 1.92
N ARG A 15 15.56 -18.50 2.14
CA ARG A 15 15.68 -19.32 3.36
C ARG A 15 15.64 -18.41 4.60
N PRO A 16 14.57 -18.48 5.41
CA PRO A 16 14.57 -17.77 6.67
C PRO A 16 15.54 -18.50 7.59
N PHE A 17 16.37 -17.75 8.29
CA PHE A 17 17.18 -18.33 9.36
C PHE A 17 16.21 -18.92 10.41
N LYS A 18 16.25 -20.23 10.61
CA LYS A 18 15.42 -20.92 11.60
C LYS A 18 16.16 -20.92 12.94
N ARG A 19 15.63 -20.22 13.95
CA ARG A 19 16.07 -20.35 15.34
C ARG A 19 14.87 -20.83 16.16
N ALA A 20 14.98 -22.04 16.73
CA ALA A 20 13.98 -22.60 17.65
C ALA A 20 12.51 -22.51 17.18
N GLY A 21 12.24 -22.87 15.92
CA GLY A 21 10.89 -22.92 15.35
C GLY A 21 10.38 -21.64 14.69
N SER A 22 10.90 -20.45 15.06
CA SER A 22 10.56 -19.17 14.42
C SER A 22 11.46 -18.84 13.24
N LYS A 23 10.87 -18.32 12.16
CA LYS A 23 11.55 -17.85 10.95
C LYS A 23 12.00 -16.40 11.14
N SER A 24 13.28 -16.10 10.93
CA SER A 24 13.79 -14.74 11.14
C SER A 24 13.33 -13.76 10.03
N PRO A 25 12.71 -12.62 10.37
CA PRO A 25 12.05 -11.75 9.39
C PRO A 25 12.99 -10.85 8.57
N HIS A 26 14.25 -10.72 8.99
CA HIS A 26 15.22 -9.74 8.49
C HIS A 26 15.40 -9.75 6.96
N LYS A 27 15.57 -10.91 6.34
CA LYS A 27 15.78 -10.99 4.88
C LYS A 27 14.54 -10.54 4.10
N ALA A 28 13.37 -10.93 4.57
CA ALA A 28 12.12 -10.52 3.94
C ALA A 28 11.82 -9.04 4.16
N CYS A 29 12.05 -8.50 5.36
CA CYS A 29 11.91 -7.07 5.63
C CYS A 29 12.78 -6.23 4.71
N LEU A 30 14.01 -6.68 4.43
CA LEU A 30 14.90 -6.00 3.49
C LEU A 30 14.37 -6.05 2.05
N LEU A 31 13.88 -7.20 1.61
CA LEU A 31 13.31 -7.34 0.27
C LEU A 31 12.01 -6.54 0.11
N PHE A 32 11.13 -6.50 1.12
CA PHE A 32 9.97 -5.61 1.12
C PHE A 32 10.39 -4.14 1.02
N ALA A 33 11.40 -3.73 1.78
CA ALA A 33 11.92 -2.37 1.71
C ALA A 33 12.44 -2.01 0.32
N VAL A 34 13.15 -2.92 -0.34
CA VAL A 34 13.63 -2.72 -1.72
C VAL A 34 12.45 -2.64 -2.71
N ILE A 35 11.46 -3.53 -2.60
CA ILE A 35 10.28 -3.50 -3.47
C ILE A 35 9.52 -2.17 -3.31
N ASP A 36 9.31 -1.71 -2.08
CA ASP A 36 8.65 -0.43 -1.79
C ASP A 36 9.42 0.73 -2.40
N LEU A 37 10.74 0.82 -2.17
CA LEU A 37 11.53 1.93 -2.69
C LEU A 37 11.55 1.98 -4.23
N ILE A 38 11.55 0.83 -4.90
CA ILE A 38 11.44 0.77 -6.37
C ILE A 38 10.07 1.25 -6.82
N GLN A 39 9.00 0.79 -6.16
CA GLN A 39 7.61 1.12 -6.50
C GLN A 39 7.24 2.57 -6.20
N ASP A 40 7.82 3.15 -5.15
CA ASP A 40 7.70 4.55 -4.78
C ASP A 40 8.52 5.47 -5.70
N GLY A 41 9.33 4.91 -6.60
CA GLY A 41 10.24 5.65 -7.49
C GLY A 41 11.43 6.29 -6.77
N LEU A 42 11.69 5.90 -5.52
CA LEU A 42 12.84 6.36 -4.73
C LEU A 42 14.13 5.58 -5.10
N LEU A 43 13.98 4.37 -5.64
CA LEU A 43 15.06 3.53 -6.16
C LEU A 43 14.87 3.32 -7.67
N VAL A 44 15.30 4.32 -8.45
CA VAL A 44 15.08 4.38 -9.91
C VAL A 44 16.06 3.50 -10.69
N THR A 45 17.29 3.37 -10.18
CA THR A 45 18.34 2.53 -10.79
C THR A 45 18.52 1.26 -9.99
N ASN A 46 18.94 0.16 -10.65
CA ASN A 46 19.27 -1.11 -9.99
C ASN A 46 20.60 -1.04 -9.20
N LYS A 47 20.68 -0.11 -8.26
CA LYS A 47 21.80 0.18 -7.36
C LYS A 47 21.22 0.45 -5.97
N ILE A 48 21.20 -0.60 -5.16
CA ILE A 48 20.65 -0.59 -3.81
C ILE A 48 21.77 -0.21 -2.85
N ILE A 49 21.76 1.03 -2.39
CA ILE A 49 22.75 1.57 -1.44
C ILE A 49 22.22 1.38 -0.03
N LEU A 50 23.09 1.03 0.92
CA LEU A 50 22.75 0.96 2.34
C LEU A 50 22.68 2.37 2.96
N ASP A 51 21.71 3.17 2.53
CA ASP A 51 21.49 4.54 3.00
C ASP A 51 20.36 4.64 4.04
N GLU A 52 20.10 5.85 4.53
CA GLU A 52 19.05 6.10 5.53
C GLU A 52 17.64 5.83 5.00
N SER A 53 17.40 5.95 3.70
CA SER A 53 16.12 5.63 3.06
C SER A 53 15.83 4.12 3.17
N LEU A 54 16.81 3.29 2.81
CA LEU A 54 16.71 1.84 2.91
C LEU A 54 16.61 1.38 4.37
N LYS A 55 17.41 1.97 5.27
CA LYS A 55 17.35 1.67 6.71
C LYS A 55 15.99 1.99 7.31
N SER A 56 15.44 3.17 7.00
CA SER A 56 14.14 3.61 7.53
C SER A 56 13.03 2.69 7.05
N ARG A 57 13.01 2.37 5.75
CA ARG A 57 12.00 1.47 5.17
C ARG A 57 12.14 0.04 5.72
N PHE A 58 13.36 -0.47 5.86
CA PHE A 58 13.63 -1.75 6.50
C PHE A 58 13.14 -1.79 7.96
N ALA A 59 13.46 -0.77 8.76
CA ALA A 59 13.06 -0.69 10.15
C ALA A 59 11.54 -0.66 10.30
N TRP A 60 10.84 0.01 9.38
CA TRP A 60 9.37 0.01 9.31
C TRP A 60 8.80 -1.40 9.15
N HIS A 61 9.29 -2.17 8.18
CA HIS A 61 8.88 -3.58 7.97
C HIS A 61 9.28 -4.46 9.16
N PHE A 62 10.50 -4.29 9.66
CA PHE A 62 11.04 -5.08 10.74
C PHE A 62 10.24 -4.91 12.03
N ASN A 63 9.87 -3.69 12.40
CA ASN A 63 9.11 -3.44 13.62
C ASN A 63 7.71 -4.09 13.62
N ARG A 64 7.15 -4.34 12.43
CA ARG A 64 5.85 -4.99 12.25
C ARG A 64 5.92 -6.51 12.28
N LEU A 65 7.09 -7.08 11.97
CA LEU A 65 7.29 -8.53 11.78
C LEU A 65 8.23 -9.16 12.82
N LYS A 66 8.87 -8.36 13.68
CA LYS A 66 9.81 -8.84 14.71
C LYS A 66 9.08 -9.54 15.85
N THR A 67 9.71 -10.58 16.39
CA THR A 67 9.36 -11.16 17.70
C THR A 67 10.19 -10.52 18.81
N ASP A 68 9.88 -10.79 20.08
CA ASP A 68 10.67 -10.31 21.23
C ASP A 68 12.14 -10.76 21.22
N LYS A 69 12.47 -11.77 20.42
CA LYS A 69 13.82 -12.33 20.31
C LYS A 69 14.64 -11.68 19.19
N ASP A 70 14.02 -10.90 18.31
CA ASP A 70 14.67 -10.28 17.17
C ASP A 70 15.22 -8.89 17.52
N LYS A 71 16.43 -8.59 17.04
CA LYS A 71 17.09 -7.28 17.20
C LYS A 71 17.26 -6.64 15.85
N LEU A 72 16.94 -5.34 15.75
CA LEU A 72 17.08 -4.58 14.52
C LEU A 72 18.53 -4.62 14.03
N ASP A 73 18.75 -5.24 12.87
CA ASP A 73 20.06 -5.36 12.22
C ASP A 73 19.87 -5.54 10.71
N ILE A 74 20.15 -4.48 9.94
CA ILE A 74 20.05 -4.50 8.47
C ILE A 74 21.32 -5.04 7.82
N ALA A 75 22.47 -4.98 8.49
CA ALA A 75 23.75 -5.38 7.90
C ALA A 75 23.77 -6.87 7.57
N LYS A 76 23.26 -7.70 8.48
CA LYS A 76 23.15 -9.15 8.25
C LYS A 76 22.30 -9.51 7.04
N PRO A 77 21.01 -9.13 6.92
CA PRO A 77 20.21 -9.48 5.75
C PRO A 77 20.80 -8.90 4.46
N PHE A 78 21.34 -7.67 4.48
CA PHE A 78 21.95 -7.04 3.30
C PHE A 78 23.11 -7.89 2.76
N PHE A 79 24.00 -8.34 3.64
CA PHE A 79 25.14 -9.17 3.24
C PHE A 79 24.75 -10.61 2.90
N TYR A 80 23.90 -11.25 3.72
CA TYR A 80 23.58 -12.68 3.56
C TYR A 80 22.55 -12.98 2.49
N LEU A 81 21.91 -11.98 1.89
CA LEU A 81 21.10 -12.19 0.68
C LEU A 81 21.95 -12.64 -0.51
N ARG A 82 23.27 -12.47 -0.50
CA ARG A 82 24.19 -13.02 -1.52
C ARG A 82 24.11 -14.54 -1.73
N SER A 83 23.48 -15.27 -0.80
CA SER A 83 23.20 -16.70 -0.97
C SER A 83 22.05 -16.97 -1.94
N SER A 84 21.23 -15.97 -2.22
CA SER A 84 20.14 -16.02 -3.19
C SER A 84 20.70 -15.77 -4.59
N SER A 85 20.17 -16.47 -5.60
CA SER A 85 20.65 -16.33 -6.98
C SER A 85 20.43 -14.93 -7.57
N PHE A 86 19.46 -14.19 -7.02
CA PHE A 86 19.00 -12.91 -7.55
C PHE A 86 19.58 -11.68 -6.86
N TRP A 87 20.46 -11.81 -5.87
CA TRP A 87 21.01 -10.69 -5.09
C TRP A 87 22.54 -10.67 -5.15
N HIS A 88 23.09 -9.57 -5.61
CA HIS A 88 24.49 -9.42 -5.94
C HIS A 88 25.10 -8.20 -5.26
N HIS A 89 26.42 -8.19 -5.09
CA HIS A 89 27.16 -7.05 -4.53
C HIS A 89 28.18 -6.52 -5.52
N LYS A 90 28.14 -5.21 -5.75
CA LYS A 90 29.27 -4.49 -6.35
C LYS A 90 30.26 -4.13 -5.25
N LEU A 91 31.48 -4.66 -5.35
CA LEU A 91 32.55 -4.39 -4.39
C LEU A 91 33.26 -3.08 -4.72
N LYS A 92 33.75 -2.41 -3.69
CA LYS A 92 34.72 -1.32 -3.83
C LYS A 92 36.07 -1.92 -4.28
N GLY A 93 36.80 -1.22 -5.15
CA GLY A 93 38.05 -1.72 -5.70
C GLY A 93 39.08 -2.13 -4.63
N GLY A 94 39.62 -3.34 -4.75
CA GLY A 94 40.66 -3.87 -3.85
C GLY A 94 40.13 -4.42 -2.52
N GLN A 95 38.81 -4.56 -2.36
CA GLN A 95 38.18 -5.08 -1.13
C GLN A 95 37.79 -6.56 -1.22
N GLU A 96 38.10 -7.25 -2.31
CA GLU A 96 37.72 -8.65 -2.59
C GLU A 96 38.18 -9.59 -1.48
N THR A 97 39.46 -9.50 -1.08
CA THR A 97 40.03 -10.35 -0.03
C THR A 97 39.40 -10.11 1.34
N ILE A 98 39.00 -8.86 1.64
CA ILE A 98 38.33 -8.53 2.90
C ILE A 98 36.90 -9.07 2.85
N TYR A 99 36.20 -8.86 1.74
CA TYR A 99 34.82 -9.29 1.52
C TYR A 99 34.64 -10.81 1.69
N GLU A 100 35.54 -11.61 1.13
CA GLU A 100 35.51 -13.08 1.25
C GLU A 100 35.68 -13.56 2.69
N LYS A 101 36.46 -12.83 3.50
CA LYS A 101 36.76 -13.17 4.89
C LYS A 101 35.67 -12.73 5.88
N ILE A 102 34.63 -11.99 5.44
CA ILE A 102 33.55 -11.54 6.31
C ILE A 102 32.74 -12.75 6.79
N LYS A 103 32.95 -13.13 8.05
CA LYS A 103 32.15 -14.14 8.77
C LYS A 103 30.93 -13.57 9.48
N THR A 104 31.00 -12.32 9.90
CA THR A 104 29.90 -11.62 10.58
C THR A 104 29.86 -10.19 10.08
N PRO A 105 28.87 -9.84 9.24
CA PRO A 105 28.78 -8.51 8.66
C PRO A 105 28.38 -7.48 9.74
N SER A 106 28.88 -6.26 9.57
CA SER A 106 28.46 -5.07 10.30
C SER A 106 28.33 -3.92 9.30
N GLU A 107 27.58 -2.87 9.65
CA GLU A 107 27.44 -1.70 8.78
C GLU A 107 28.80 -1.12 8.38
N ARG A 108 29.74 -1.00 9.33
CA ARG A 108 31.11 -0.53 9.06
C ARG A 108 31.82 -1.38 8.00
N LEU A 109 31.70 -2.71 8.08
CA LEU A 109 32.31 -3.60 7.08
C LEU A 109 31.62 -3.49 5.72
N ILE A 110 30.30 -3.38 5.69
CA ILE A 110 29.54 -3.20 4.45
C ILE A 110 29.94 -1.90 3.78
N TYR A 111 29.95 -0.78 4.51
CA TYR A 111 30.39 0.51 3.99
C TYR A 111 31.84 0.49 3.52
N GLY A 112 32.70 -0.30 4.15
CA GLY A 112 34.11 -0.43 3.76
C GLY A 112 34.32 -1.27 2.48
N THR A 113 33.43 -2.22 2.18
CA THR A 113 33.70 -3.27 1.17
C THR A 113 32.73 -3.28 -0.01
N ILE A 114 31.47 -2.91 0.21
CA ILE A 114 30.40 -2.95 -0.79
C ILE A 114 30.08 -1.51 -1.22
N GLU A 115 30.07 -1.26 -2.52
CA GLU A 115 29.66 0.01 -3.11
C GLU A 115 28.13 0.10 -3.18
N TYR A 116 27.48 -0.94 -3.71
CA TYR A 116 26.03 -1.12 -3.71
C TYR A 116 25.67 -2.60 -3.90
N ALA A 117 24.46 -2.99 -3.50
CA ALA A 117 23.84 -4.24 -3.92
C ALA A 117 23.01 -4.03 -5.19
N TYR A 118 22.74 -5.08 -5.94
CA TYR A 118 21.82 -5.05 -7.07
C TYR A 118 21.11 -6.39 -7.20
N ILE A 119 19.92 -6.38 -7.79
CA ILE A 119 19.18 -7.61 -8.10
C ILE A 119 19.28 -7.94 -9.58
N ASP A 120 18.81 -9.10 -10.01
CA ASP A 120 18.74 -9.40 -11.45
C ASP A 120 17.94 -8.32 -12.20
N ASP A 121 18.42 -7.85 -13.35
CA ASP A 121 17.76 -6.79 -14.13
C ASP A 121 16.33 -7.16 -14.54
N GLN A 122 16.04 -8.45 -14.68
CA GLN A 122 14.70 -8.90 -14.93
C GLN A 122 13.80 -8.80 -13.69
N LEU A 123 14.29 -9.21 -12.53
CA LEU A 123 13.55 -9.06 -11.27
C LEU A 123 13.31 -7.58 -10.98
N PHE A 124 14.29 -6.72 -11.22
CA PHE A 124 14.14 -5.27 -11.11
C PHE A 124 12.99 -4.76 -11.99
N ARG A 125 12.95 -5.15 -13.28
CA ARG A 125 11.85 -4.81 -14.19
C ARG A 125 10.49 -5.38 -13.77
N PHE A 126 10.46 -6.58 -13.21
CA PHE A 126 9.22 -7.15 -12.66
C PHE A 126 8.74 -6.43 -11.41
N ILE A 127 9.65 -5.94 -10.57
CA ILE A 127 9.30 -5.13 -9.40
C ILE A 127 8.83 -3.75 -9.83
N GLN A 128 9.29 -3.18 -10.94
CA GLN A 128 8.75 -1.93 -11.48
C GLN A 128 7.30 -2.07 -12.00
N ASP A 129 6.93 -3.27 -12.47
CA ASP A 129 5.55 -3.59 -12.85
C ASP A 129 4.71 -3.90 -11.61
N TYR A 130 3.71 -3.06 -11.34
CA TYR A 130 2.88 -3.16 -10.15
C TYR A 130 2.17 -4.53 -9.99
N ALA A 131 1.63 -5.08 -11.08
CA ALA A 131 0.89 -6.35 -11.03
C ALA A 131 1.84 -7.53 -10.74
N LYS A 132 3.04 -7.50 -11.30
CA LYS A 132 4.07 -8.51 -11.02
C LYS A 132 4.67 -8.32 -9.62
N ALA A 133 4.91 -7.09 -9.19
CA ALA A 133 5.38 -6.75 -7.84
C ALA A 133 4.44 -7.26 -6.76
N ARG A 134 3.11 -7.19 -6.95
CA ARG A 134 2.12 -7.76 -6.03
C ARG A 134 2.29 -9.27 -5.88
N LYS A 135 2.44 -10.01 -6.99
CA LYS A 135 2.70 -11.46 -6.96
C LYS A 135 4.00 -11.80 -6.23
N LEU A 136 5.07 -11.03 -6.50
CA LEU A 136 6.38 -11.20 -5.86
C LEU A 136 6.33 -10.90 -4.35
N ARG A 137 5.62 -9.84 -3.94
CA ARG A 137 5.38 -9.53 -2.52
C ARG A 137 4.63 -10.65 -1.83
N HIS A 138 3.59 -11.17 -2.48
CA HIS A 138 2.80 -12.25 -1.90
C HIS A 138 3.65 -13.51 -1.68
N ALA A 139 4.43 -13.92 -2.69
CA ALA A 139 5.38 -15.02 -2.59
C ALA A 139 6.41 -14.82 -1.46
N LEU A 140 6.92 -13.59 -1.29
CA LEU A 140 7.83 -13.26 -0.20
C LEU A 140 7.16 -13.31 1.19
N PHE A 141 5.89 -12.92 1.29
CA PHE A 141 5.13 -12.88 2.54
C PHE A 141 4.88 -14.28 3.12
N GLU A 142 4.56 -15.27 2.27
CA GLU A 142 4.43 -16.68 2.67
C GLU A 142 5.67 -17.24 3.38
N ASN A 143 6.82 -16.58 3.20
CA ASN A 143 8.06 -16.97 3.84
C ASN A 143 8.16 -16.55 5.32
N VAL A 144 7.56 -15.44 5.78
CA VAL A 144 7.99 -14.75 7.02
C VAL A 144 7.36 -15.27 8.30
N ASP A 145 6.06 -15.53 8.31
CA ASP A 145 5.34 -16.07 9.48
C ASP A 145 4.07 -16.79 9.01
N SER A 146 3.37 -17.52 9.89
CA SER A 146 2.01 -17.93 9.53
C SER A 146 1.09 -16.71 9.55
N ASN A 147 0.20 -16.57 8.56
CA ASN A 147 -0.80 -15.49 8.53
C ASN A 147 -1.68 -15.46 9.80
N GLU A 148 -1.73 -16.59 10.51
CA GLU A 148 -2.35 -16.77 11.82
C GLU A 148 -1.75 -15.85 12.91
N GLU A 149 -0.43 -15.88 13.10
CA GLU A 149 0.24 -15.12 14.17
C GLU A 149 0.28 -13.63 13.82
N SER A 150 0.49 -13.32 12.55
CA SER A 150 0.46 -11.94 12.04
C SER A 150 -0.93 -11.30 12.16
N PHE A 151 -2.00 -12.04 11.85
CA PHE A 151 -3.38 -11.58 12.09
C PHE A 151 -3.64 -11.31 13.57
N LYS A 152 -3.19 -12.22 14.44
CA LYS A 152 -3.38 -12.11 15.88
C LYS A 152 -2.70 -10.86 16.45
N HIS A 153 -1.44 -10.63 16.09
CA HIS A 153 -0.70 -9.43 16.51
C HIS A 153 -1.34 -8.15 15.97
N TRP A 154 -1.75 -8.15 14.71
CA TRP A 154 -2.44 -7.01 14.12
C TRP A 154 -3.77 -6.71 14.81
N ALA A 155 -4.58 -7.73 15.10
CA ALA A 155 -5.86 -7.56 15.79
C ALA A 155 -5.67 -6.89 17.16
N ILE A 156 -4.62 -7.27 17.90
CA ILE A 156 -4.25 -6.63 19.17
C ILE A 156 -3.84 -5.18 18.93
N SER A 157 -3.04 -4.91 17.90
CA SER A 157 -2.55 -3.55 17.59
C SER A 157 -3.67 -2.55 17.26
N ILE A 158 -4.79 -3.02 16.68
CA ILE A 158 -5.98 -2.19 16.41
C ILE A 158 -6.97 -2.14 17.58
N GLY A 159 -6.56 -2.62 18.77
CA GLY A 159 -7.30 -2.46 20.02
C GLY A 159 -8.15 -3.67 20.44
N LYS A 160 -7.99 -4.86 19.84
CA LYS A 160 -8.62 -6.09 20.38
C LYS A 160 -7.85 -6.61 21.59
N SER A 161 -8.56 -7.17 22.57
CA SER A 161 -7.90 -7.89 23.66
C SER A 161 -7.21 -9.15 23.15
N GLU A 162 -6.15 -9.58 23.83
CA GLU A 162 -5.41 -10.81 23.50
C GLU A 162 -6.32 -12.05 23.53
N SER A 163 -7.29 -12.07 24.45
CA SER A 163 -8.31 -13.12 24.54
C SER A 163 -9.26 -13.11 23.33
N THR A 164 -9.63 -11.94 22.81
CA THR A 164 -10.49 -11.81 21.62
C THR A 164 -9.72 -12.18 20.35
N ALA A 165 -8.50 -11.68 20.20
CA ALA A 165 -7.63 -12.03 19.07
C ALA A 165 -7.41 -13.55 19.01
N SER A 166 -7.09 -14.19 20.13
CA SER A 166 -6.91 -15.65 20.19
C SER A 166 -8.20 -16.42 19.85
N LYS A 167 -9.37 -15.97 20.32
CA LYS A 167 -10.65 -16.58 19.96
C LYS A 167 -10.93 -16.49 18.46
N TYR A 168 -10.65 -15.34 17.86
CA TYR A 168 -10.88 -15.12 16.42
C TYR A 168 -9.92 -15.96 15.58
N THR A 169 -8.65 -15.98 15.95
CA THR A 169 -7.63 -16.84 15.31
C THR A 169 -8.02 -18.32 15.37
N ASN A 170 -8.46 -18.81 16.53
CA ASN A 170 -8.90 -20.20 16.70
C ASN A 170 -10.19 -20.51 15.92
N ALA A 171 -11.12 -19.57 15.84
CA ALA A 171 -12.34 -19.73 15.07
C ALA A 171 -12.04 -19.86 13.56
N LEU A 172 -11.14 -19.02 13.05
CA LEU A 172 -10.69 -19.01 11.65
C LEU A 172 -9.95 -20.29 11.27
N LYS A 173 -8.92 -20.66 12.04
CA LYS A 173 -8.11 -21.86 11.82
C LYS A 173 -8.89 -23.17 12.03
N GLY A 174 -9.81 -23.18 13.00
CA GLY A 174 -10.52 -24.36 13.44
C GLY A 174 -11.87 -24.50 12.74
N THR A 175 -12.91 -24.03 13.41
CA THR A 175 -14.31 -24.26 13.03
C THR A 175 -14.62 -23.79 11.60
N ILE A 176 -14.18 -22.59 11.22
CA ILE A 176 -14.47 -22.02 9.90
C ILE A 176 -13.75 -22.79 8.80
N SER A 177 -12.44 -23.04 8.97
CA SER A 177 -11.67 -23.82 7.98
C SER A 177 -12.23 -25.23 7.78
N LYS A 178 -12.69 -25.91 8.85
CA LYS A 178 -13.33 -27.23 8.74
C LYS A 178 -14.64 -27.22 7.97
N LEU A 179 -15.48 -26.20 8.18
CA LEU A 179 -16.76 -26.04 7.48
C LEU A 179 -16.57 -25.78 5.98
N LEU A 180 -15.53 -25.05 5.61
CA LEU A 180 -15.22 -24.77 4.21
C LEU A 180 -14.69 -26.01 3.47
N ILE A 181 -13.91 -26.86 4.15
CA ILE A 181 -13.44 -28.15 3.59
C ILE A 181 -14.59 -29.11 3.28
N SER A 182 -15.61 -29.19 4.14
CA SER A 182 -16.77 -30.08 3.91
C SER A 182 -17.61 -29.68 2.69
N GLU A 183 -17.49 -28.44 2.22
CA GLU A 183 -18.20 -27.88 1.06
C GLU A 183 -17.35 -27.89 -0.24
N GLY A 184 -16.32 -28.74 -0.29
CA GLY A 184 -15.51 -28.98 -1.49
C GLY A 184 -14.48 -27.90 -1.80
N ASP A 185 -14.13 -27.04 -0.84
CA ASP A 185 -13.06 -26.05 -1.02
C ASP A 185 -11.67 -26.71 -0.96
N SER A 186 -10.76 -26.29 -1.84
CA SER A 186 -9.39 -26.80 -1.91
C SER A 186 -8.47 -26.28 -0.81
N HIS A 187 -8.84 -25.19 -0.13
CA HIS A 187 -8.02 -24.57 0.91
C HIS A 187 -8.27 -25.20 2.29
N ARG A 188 -7.21 -25.77 2.90
CA ARG A 188 -7.30 -26.48 4.19
C ARG A 188 -7.30 -25.55 5.41
N ASN A 189 -6.90 -24.29 5.24
CA ASN A 189 -6.87 -23.29 6.29
C ASN A 189 -7.16 -21.91 5.68
N ILE A 190 -8.07 -21.15 6.30
CA ILE A 190 -8.41 -19.79 5.85
C ILE A 190 -7.21 -18.83 5.91
N PHE A 191 -6.23 -19.12 6.76
CA PHE A 191 -4.98 -18.38 6.81
C PHE A 191 -4.07 -18.68 5.61
N ASP A 192 -4.32 -19.73 4.82
CA ASP A 192 -3.61 -19.95 3.56
C ASP A 192 -4.13 -19.02 2.45
N ILE A 193 -5.21 -18.28 2.72
CA ILE A 193 -5.86 -17.38 1.79
C ILE A 193 -5.41 -15.96 2.12
N THR A 194 -4.75 -15.37 1.15
CA THR A 194 -4.04 -14.10 1.23
C THR A 194 -4.66 -13.04 0.33
N ASP A 195 -5.55 -13.45 -0.57
CA ASP A 195 -6.31 -12.55 -1.43
C ASP A 195 -7.62 -12.14 -0.76
N TYR A 196 -7.86 -10.83 -0.78
CA TYR A 196 -9.04 -10.21 -0.20
C TYR A 196 -10.36 -10.71 -0.83
N PHE A 197 -10.39 -10.90 -2.16
CA PHE A 197 -11.60 -11.31 -2.86
C PHE A 197 -11.91 -12.77 -2.62
N ASP A 198 -10.88 -13.62 -2.50
CA ASP A 198 -11.06 -15.00 -2.11
C ASP A 198 -11.67 -15.10 -0.70
N VAL A 199 -11.21 -14.29 0.26
CA VAL A 199 -11.83 -14.22 1.60
C VAL A 199 -13.25 -13.63 1.53
N ALA A 200 -13.52 -12.62 0.72
CA ALA A 200 -14.87 -12.06 0.56
C ALA A 200 -15.85 -13.08 -0.03
N ARG A 201 -15.42 -13.83 -1.05
CA ARG A 201 -16.20 -14.93 -1.63
C ARG A 201 -16.48 -16.02 -0.59
N LEU A 202 -15.48 -16.37 0.22
CA LEU A 202 -15.65 -17.33 1.31
C LEU A 202 -16.60 -16.85 2.39
N ILE A 203 -16.60 -15.56 2.72
CA ILE A 203 -17.56 -14.98 3.67
C ILE A 203 -18.98 -15.17 3.18
N ASN A 204 -19.23 -14.89 1.89
CA ASN A 204 -20.54 -15.07 1.28
C ASN A 204 -20.94 -16.55 1.28
N LYS A 205 -20.05 -17.45 0.83
CA LYS A 205 -20.30 -18.90 0.84
C LYS A 205 -20.55 -19.43 2.26
N ALA A 206 -19.75 -19.02 3.24
CA ALA A 206 -19.91 -19.43 4.62
C ALA A 206 -21.26 -18.97 5.21
N SER A 207 -21.75 -17.79 4.81
CA SER A 207 -23.03 -17.27 5.28
C SER A 207 -24.25 -18.09 4.80
N GLU A 208 -24.08 -18.87 3.74
CA GLU A 208 -25.11 -19.76 3.18
C GLU A 208 -25.12 -21.15 3.87
N ILE A 209 -24.06 -21.51 4.60
CA ILE A 209 -23.94 -22.80 5.28
C ILE A 209 -24.77 -22.80 6.57
N ARG A 210 -25.71 -23.74 6.70
CA ARG A 210 -26.61 -23.84 7.87
C ARG A 210 -25.84 -24.05 9.18
N GLU A 211 -24.85 -24.93 9.16
CA GLU A 211 -23.97 -25.21 10.30
C GLU A 211 -23.22 -23.95 10.74
N PHE A 212 -22.75 -23.13 9.77
CA PHE A 212 -22.11 -21.86 10.08
C PHE A 212 -23.08 -20.88 10.74
N GLN A 213 -24.32 -20.77 10.25
CA GLN A 213 -25.35 -19.93 10.87
C GLN A 213 -25.62 -20.33 12.32
N GLU A 214 -25.72 -21.63 12.60
CA GLU A 214 -25.92 -22.15 13.96
C GLU A 214 -24.74 -21.85 14.90
N TYR A 215 -23.51 -22.09 14.45
CA TYR A 215 -22.30 -21.73 15.22
C TYR A 215 -22.20 -20.22 15.45
N ASN A 216 -22.52 -19.43 14.43
CA ASN A 216 -22.49 -17.98 14.50
C ASN A 216 -23.54 -17.44 15.47
N TYR A 217 -24.75 -18.01 15.49
CA TYR A 217 -25.78 -17.67 16.47
C TYR A 217 -25.33 -18.01 17.90
N ARG A 218 -24.89 -19.26 18.16
CA ARG A 218 -24.41 -19.69 19.49
C ARG A 218 -23.19 -18.89 19.96
N GLY A 219 -22.34 -18.47 19.03
CA GLY A 219 -21.17 -17.63 19.27
C GLY A 219 -21.46 -16.14 19.33
N ASN A 220 -22.73 -15.70 19.37
CA ASN A 220 -23.13 -14.28 19.38
C ASN A 220 -22.47 -13.45 18.26
N GLY A 221 -22.41 -14.00 17.05
CA GLY A 221 -21.83 -13.35 15.87
C GLY A 221 -20.30 -13.39 15.77
N MET A 222 -19.61 -14.07 16.69
CA MET A 222 -18.15 -14.11 16.76
C MET A 222 -17.48 -14.60 15.46
N TYR A 223 -18.04 -15.62 14.81
CA TYR A 223 -17.44 -16.23 13.61
C TYR A 223 -17.49 -15.27 12.41
N SER A 224 -18.63 -14.59 12.22
CA SER A 224 -18.77 -13.52 11.22
C SER A 224 -17.86 -12.34 11.52
N ALA A 225 -17.72 -11.97 12.80
CA ALA A 225 -16.82 -10.90 13.22
C ALA A 225 -15.35 -11.26 12.97
N ALA A 226 -14.95 -12.50 13.24
CA ALA A 226 -13.59 -12.99 12.97
C ALA A 226 -13.26 -12.95 11.48
N LEU A 227 -14.18 -13.39 10.63
CA LEU A 227 -14.03 -13.33 9.16
C LEU A 227 -13.91 -11.90 8.63
N LYS A 228 -14.79 -10.99 9.07
CA LYS A 228 -14.73 -9.58 8.69
C LYS A 228 -13.44 -8.92 9.17
N LEU A 229 -12.97 -9.29 10.36
CA LEU A 229 -11.72 -8.78 10.92
C LEU A 229 -10.52 -9.32 10.13
N TYR A 230 -10.52 -10.59 9.73
CA TYR A 230 -9.47 -11.17 8.88
C TYR A 230 -9.45 -10.56 7.48
N ARG A 231 -10.61 -10.28 6.89
CA ARG A 231 -10.72 -9.49 5.66
C ARG A 231 -10.10 -8.09 5.82
N SER A 232 -10.37 -7.43 6.94
CA SER A 232 -9.80 -6.10 7.24
C SER A 232 -8.29 -6.16 7.50
N TYR A 233 -7.81 -7.27 8.06
CA TYR A 233 -6.38 -7.55 8.20
C TYR A 233 -5.71 -7.70 6.84
N LEU A 234 -6.28 -8.50 5.94
CA LEU A 234 -5.77 -8.63 4.57
C LEU A 234 -5.82 -7.29 3.83
N ASP A 235 -6.87 -6.49 4.03
CA ASP A 235 -6.98 -5.13 3.50
C ASP A 235 -5.81 -4.24 3.97
N GLN A 236 -5.53 -4.21 5.27
CA GLN A 236 -4.43 -3.41 5.83
C GLN A 236 -3.02 -3.97 5.59
N VAL A 237 -2.84 -5.29 5.50
CA VAL A 237 -1.56 -5.91 5.15
C VAL A 237 -1.31 -5.80 3.65
N SER A 238 -2.37 -5.75 2.84
CA SER A 238 -2.27 -5.48 1.42
C SER A 238 -1.93 -4.03 1.08
N ASP A 239 -2.10 -3.09 2.04
CA ASP A 239 -1.86 -1.62 2.01
C ASP A 239 -1.90 -0.97 0.61
N SER A 240 -2.85 -1.44 -0.19
CA SER A 240 -3.11 -1.00 -1.54
C SER A 240 -4.52 -1.42 -1.91
N GLN A 241 -5.50 -0.72 -1.37
CA GLN A 241 -6.80 -0.69 -2.02
C GLN A 241 -7.27 0.73 -2.17
N LEU A 242 -7.60 1.09 -3.41
CA LEU A 242 -8.97 1.52 -3.69
C LEU A 242 -9.41 0.84 -5.00
N GLU A 243 -9.66 -0.47 -4.90
CA GLU A 243 -10.55 -1.20 -5.81
C GLU A 243 -11.94 -1.22 -5.18
N VAL A 244 -12.70 -0.16 -5.41
CA VAL A 244 -14.14 -0.28 -5.59
C VAL A 244 -14.38 0.11 -7.05
N ASP A 245 -15.06 -0.77 -7.79
CA ASP A 245 -15.46 -0.66 -9.21
C ASP A 245 -14.41 -1.02 -10.28
N VAL A 246 -13.74 -2.16 -10.12
CA VAL A 246 -12.99 -2.84 -11.22
C VAL A 246 -13.80 -3.95 -11.88
N ALA A 247 -14.74 -4.56 -11.15
CA ALA A 247 -15.55 -5.66 -11.67
C ALA A 247 -16.59 -5.22 -12.72
N GLU A 248 -17.07 -3.98 -12.66
CA GLU A 248 -18.09 -3.45 -13.59
C GLU A 248 -17.49 -2.91 -14.90
N VAL A 249 -16.20 -2.54 -14.91
CA VAL A 249 -15.52 -2.03 -16.11
C VAL A 249 -14.98 -3.17 -16.98
N ASN A 250 -14.63 -4.31 -16.37
CA ASN A 250 -14.10 -5.47 -17.09
C ASN A 250 -15.15 -6.23 -17.90
N THR A 251 -16.43 -6.06 -17.59
CA THR A 251 -17.55 -6.66 -18.33
C THR A 251 -18.04 -5.79 -19.48
N ASN A 252 -17.57 -4.55 -19.61
CA ASN A 252 -18.00 -3.64 -20.66
C ASN A 252 -17.12 -3.76 -21.91
N SER A 253 -17.63 -4.45 -22.93
CA SER A 253 -16.95 -4.77 -24.18
C SER A 253 -16.66 -3.56 -25.09
N GLU A 254 -17.08 -2.35 -24.70
CA GLU A 254 -16.95 -1.15 -25.53
C GLU A 254 -15.65 -0.34 -25.29
N LEU A 255 -14.84 -0.68 -24.27
CA LEU A 255 -13.64 0.10 -23.91
C LEU A 255 -12.33 -0.53 -24.41
N THR A 256 -11.54 0.23 -25.16
CA THR A 256 -10.23 -0.19 -25.71
C THR A 256 -9.15 -0.36 -24.64
N GLU A 257 -8.21 -1.31 -24.81
CA GLU A 257 -7.09 -1.62 -23.90
C GLU A 257 -6.25 -0.40 -23.48
N THR A 258 -6.09 0.58 -24.36
CA THR A 258 -5.36 1.83 -24.09
C THR A 258 -6.10 2.74 -23.11
N THR A 259 -7.44 2.67 -23.08
CA THR A 259 -8.31 3.39 -22.14
C THR A 259 -8.30 2.71 -20.78
N LYS A 260 -8.27 1.37 -20.75
CA LYS A 260 -8.08 0.57 -19.53
C LYS A 260 -6.73 0.87 -18.86
N LEU A 261 -5.64 0.93 -19.62
CA LEU A 261 -4.31 1.32 -19.11
C LEU A 261 -4.26 2.78 -18.61
N ARG A 262 -4.96 3.71 -19.26
CA ARG A 262 -5.09 5.11 -18.82
C ARG A 262 -5.88 5.27 -17.52
N LEU A 263 -6.89 4.42 -17.28
CA LEU A 263 -7.68 4.37 -16.06
C LEU A 263 -6.93 3.69 -14.89
N ILE A 264 -6.09 2.69 -15.20
CA ILE A 264 -5.19 2.04 -14.23
C ILE A 264 -4.08 2.99 -13.77
N GLN A 265 -3.45 3.70 -14.70
CA GLN A 265 -2.51 4.79 -14.38
C GLN A 265 -3.20 5.92 -13.60
N ALA A 266 -4.53 6.03 -13.70
CA ALA A 266 -5.31 7.03 -12.99
C ALA A 266 -5.29 6.94 -11.47
N ARG A 267 -5.35 5.70 -11.01
CA ARG A 267 -5.63 5.38 -9.61
C ARG A 267 -4.35 5.10 -8.83
N LEU A 268 -3.29 4.62 -9.50
CA LEU A 268 -1.94 4.51 -8.91
C LEU A 268 -1.34 5.87 -8.57
N GLY A 269 -1.64 6.91 -9.37
CA GLY A 269 -1.15 8.24 -9.07
C GLY A 269 -1.85 8.93 -7.92
N GLN A 270 -3.12 8.61 -7.64
CA GLN A 270 -3.90 9.25 -6.56
C GLN A 270 -3.40 8.93 -5.15
N GLY A 271 -2.83 7.74 -4.90
CA GLY A 271 -2.25 7.39 -3.59
C GLY A 271 -0.94 8.14 -3.30
N LEU A 272 -0.01 8.14 -4.25
CA LEU A 272 1.23 8.92 -4.17
C LEU A 272 0.95 10.42 -4.17
N PHE A 273 0.00 10.87 -5.00
CA PHE A 273 -0.48 12.25 -5.03
C PHE A 273 -1.06 12.66 -3.68
N ARG A 274 -1.92 11.83 -3.06
CA ARG A 274 -2.45 12.09 -1.73
C ARG A 274 -1.34 12.23 -0.68
N GLN A 275 -0.33 11.35 -0.69
CA GLN A 275 0.81 11.48 0.23
C GLN A 275 1.58 12.78 0.00
N ARG A 276 1.84 13.15 -1.26
CA ARG A 276 2.49 14.42 -1.62
C ARG A 276 1.67 15.62 -1.17
N LEU A 277 0.34 15.57 -1.27
CA LEU A 277 -0.55 16.61 -0.77
C LEU A 277 -0.58 16.69 0.76
N LEU A 278 -0.52 15.56 1.46
CA LEU A 278 -0.38 15.56 2.92
C LEU A 278 0.92 16.26 3.35
N THR A 279 2.02 16.08 2.61
CA THR A 279 3.26 16.82 2.85
C THR A 279 3.12 18.31 2.49
N GLN A 280 2.61 18.62 1.30
CA GLN A 280 2.45 19.98 0.78
C GLN A 280 1.59 20.86 1.69
N TRP A 281 0.49 20.30 2.21
CA TRP A 281 -0.51 21.02 2.99
C TRP A 281 -0.37 20.77 4.51
N ASN A 282 0.76 20.24 4.97
CA ASN A 282 1.03 19.95 6.38
C ASN A 282 -0.08 19.14 7.07
N ALA A 283 -0.62 18.15 6.36
CA ALA A 283 -1.72 17.28 6.78
C ALA A 283 -2.99 18.04 7.23
N ARG A 284 -3.27 19.19 6.62
CA ARG A 284 -4.41 20.05 6.91
C ARG A 284 -5.16 20.44 5.65
N CYS A 285 -6.46 20.70 5.78
CA CYS A 285 -7.25 21.29 4.71
C CYS A 285 -6.61 22.61 4.25
N ALA A 286 -6.43 22.77 2.94
CA ALA A 286 -5.84 23.93 2.29
C ALA A 286 -6.61 25.24 2.56
N VAL A 287 -7.92 25.12 2.79
CA VAL A 287 -8.83 26.26 3.00
C VAL A 287 -9.09 26.49 4.49
N THR A 288 -9.50 25.45 5.22
CA THR A 288 -10.00 25.59 6.60
C THR A 288 -8.98 25.26 7.68
N GLY A 289 -7.84 24.66 7.32
CA GLY A 289 -6.83 24.20 8.28
C GLY A 289 -7.22 22.95 9.10
N TYR A 290 -8.38 22.34 8.81
CA TYR A 290 -8.86 21.13 9.47
C TYR A 290 -7.87 19.96 9.33
N SER A 291 -7.57 19.25 10.43
CA SER A 291 -6.40 18.36 10.51
C SER A 291 -6.71 16.87 10.70
N ASN A 292 -7.99 16.46 10.72
CA ASN A 292 -8.31 15.03 10.77
C ASN A 292 -8.15 14.42 9.36
N ILE A 293 -6.99 13.83 9.12
CA ILE A 293 -6.56 13.27 7.84
C ILE A 293 -7.60 12.30 7.25
N SER A 294 -8.29 11.52 8.09
CA SER A 294 -9.27 10.53 7.66
C SER A 294 -10.48 11.14 6.94
N LEU A 295 -10.71 12.44 7.09
CA LEU A 295 -11.80 13.19 6.48
C LEU A 295 -11.31 14.13 5.36
N LEU A 296 -10.00 14.20 5.11
CA LEU A 296 -9.45 15.05 4.05
C LEU A 296 -9.45 14.31 2.71
N MET A 297 -9.78 15.03 1.65
CA MET A 297 -9.85 14.57 0.26
C MET A 297 -8.72 15.19 -0.58
N ALA A 298 -8.12 14.40 -1.46
CA ALA A 298 -7.10 14.85 -2.40
C ALA A 298 -7.77 15.21 -3.73
N SER A 299 -8.05 16.49 -3.94
CA SER A 299 -8.73 17.01 -5.14
C SER A 299 -7.72 17.45 -6.17
N HIS A 300 -7.96 17.13 -7.45
CA HIS A 300 -7.15 17.61 -8.59
C HIS A 300 -7.70 18.95 -9.10
N ILE A 301 -6.82 19.92 -9.31
CA ILE A 301 -7.20 21.22 -9.88
C ILE A 301 -7.52 21.07 -11.37
N LYS A 302 -6.56 20.53 -12.13
CA LYS A 302 -6.75 20.09 -13.50
C LYS A 302 -7.20 18.63 -13.50
N PRO A 303 -8.38 18.31 -14.06
CA PRO A 303 -8.91 16.95 -14.02
C PRO A 303 -7.94 15.90 -14.55
N TRP A 304 -7.99 14.73 -13.94
CA TRP A 304 -7.13 13.61 -14.30
C TRP A 304 -7.19 13.23 -15.79
N SER A 305 -8.40 13.27 -16.36
CA SER A 305 -8.69 12.87 -17.73
C SER A 305 -7.89 13.65 -18.78
N ILE A 306 -7.56 14.91 -18.49
CA ILE A 306 -6.85 15.83 -19.40
C ILE A 306 -5.42 16.17 -18.94
N SER A 307 -5.00 15.65 -17.78
CA SER A 307 -3.65 15.82 -17.27
C SER A 307 -2.67 14.83 -17.92
N THR A 308 -1.44 15.28 -18.18
CA THR A 308 -0.28 14.45 -18.56
C THR A 308 0.22 13.59 -17.39
N SER A 309 1.04 12.57 -17.66
CA SER A 309 1.58 11.68 -16.64
C SER A 309 2.37 12.40 -15.53
N ALA A 310 3.01 13.53 -15.83
CA ALA A 310 3.71 14.35 -14.84
C ALA A 310 2.73 15.19 -14.00
N GLU A 311 1.80 15.90 -14.64
CA GLU A 311 0.80 16.76 -13.98
C GLU A 311 -0.12 15.96 -13.04
N ARG A 312 -0.37 14.68 -13.38
CA ARG A 312 -1.16 13.73 -12.59
C ARG A 312 -0.60 13.47 -11.18
N LEU A 313 0.72 13.59 -11.03
CA LEU A 313 1.46 13.34 -9.78
C LEU A 313 2.03 14.62 -9.16
N ASP A 314 1.87 15.76 -9.82
CA ASP A 314 2.38 17.04 -9.38
C ASP A 314 1.57 17.54 -8.18
N PRO A 315 2.17 17.73 -6.99
CA PRO A 315 1.45 18.25 -5.83
C PRO A 315 0.87 19.66 -6.05
N HIS A 316 1.39 20.44 -7.00
CA HIS A 316 0.83 21.76 -7.33
C HIS A 316 -0.48 21.68 -8.13
N ASN A 317 -0.78 20.52 -8.71
CA ASN A 317 -2.06 20.22 -9.36
C ASN A 317 -3.10 19.70 -8.35
N GLY A 318 -2.88 19.87 -7.05
CA GLY A 318 -3.75 19.29 -6.04
C GLY A 318 -3.98 20.12 -4.80
N LEU A 319 -5.20 20.00 -4.28
CA LEU A 319 -5.64 20.61 -3.04
C LEU A 319 -6.06 19.52 -2.05
N LEU A 320 -5.70 19.70 -0.79
CA LEU A 320 -6.19 18.85 0.29
C LEU A 320 -7.42 19.53 0.90
N LEU A 321 -8.62 18.96 0.75
CA LEU A 321 -9.89 19.63 1.07
C LEU A 321 -10.74 18.81 2.04
N THR A 322 -11.71 19.44 2.71
CA THR A 322 -12.79 18.71 3.40
C THR A 322 -13.83 18.22 2.39
N PRO A 323 -14.69 17.23 2.72
CA PRO A 323 -15.58 16.60 1.74
C PRO A 323 -16.54 17.59 1.07
N ASN A 324 -17.04 18.59 1.81
CA ASN A 324 -17.91 19.62 1.26
C ASN A 324 -17.17 20.49 0.23
N LEU A 325 -15.95 20.94 0.56
CA LEU A 325 -15.12 21.78 -0.32
C LEU A 325 -14.71 21.01 -1.57
N ASP A 326 -14.26 19.76 -1.40
CA ASP A 326 -13.90 18.84 -2.48
C ASP A 326 -15.05 18.70 -3.50
N LYS A 327 -16.24 18.36 -3.00
CA LYS A 327 -17.40 18.16 -3.87
C LYS A 327 -17.84 19.44 -4.57
N ALA A 328 -17.81 20.58 -3.89
CA ALA A 328 -18.17 21.87 -4.49
C ALA A 328 -17.14 22.32 -5.54
N PHE A 329 -15.86 22.05 -5.31
CA PHE A 329 -14.76 22.39 -6.21
C PHE A 329 -14.81 21.53 -7.48
N ASP A 330 -14.93 20.20 -7.33
CA ASP A 330 -15.04 19.25 -8.45
C ASP A 330 -16.25 19.52 -9.36
N LEU A 331 -17.36 20.00 -8.77
CA LEU A 331 -18.55 20.39 -9.52
C LEU A 331 -18.45 21.82 -10.10
N HIS A 332 -17.34 22.51 -9.90
CA HIS A 332 -17.10 23.90 -10.29
C HIS A 332 -18.14 24.89 -9.71
N PHE A 333 -18.70 24.61 -8.54
CA PHE A 333 -19.50 25.59 -7.79
C PHE A 333 -18.62 26.56 -7.00
N ILE A 334 -17.38 26.18 -6.71
CA ILE A 334 -16.36 27.07 -6.14
C ILE A 334 -15.07 27.02 -6.96
N SER A 335 -14.29 28.09 -6.90
CA SER A 335 -12.92 28.14 -7.40
C SER A 335 -12.09 29.15 -6.59
N PHE A 336 -10.89 29.50 -7.05
CA PHE A 336 -10.02 30.46 -6.37
C PHE A 336 -9.38 31.45 -7.35
N THR A 337 -9.30 32.71 -6.96
CA THR A 337 -8.61 33.77 -7.71
C THR A 337 -7.08 33.53 -7.77
N ASN A 338 -6.36 34.29 -8.60
CA ASN A 338 -4.89 34.29 -8.62
C ASN A 338 -4.23 34.69 -7.29
N LYS A 339 -4.99 35.27 -6.35
CA LYS A 339 -4.53 35.60 -5.00
C LYS A 339 -4.98 34.57 -3.96
N GLY A 340 -5.64 33.49 -4.38
CA GLY A 340 -6.11 32.42 -3.52
C GLY A 340 -7.44 32.68 -2.82
N ASN A 341 -8.10 33.83 -3.02
CA ASN A 341 -9.43 34.09 -2.46
C ASN A 341 -10.48 33.20 -3.15
N ILE A 342 -11.43 32.67 -2.38
CA ILE A 342 -12.49 31.81 -2.88
C ILE A 342 -13.43 32.59 -3.83
N LEU A 343 -13.91 31.89 -4.85
CA LEU A 343 -15.01 32.29 -5.72
C LEU A 343 -16.14 31.29 -5.47
N ILE A 344 -17.36 31.78 -5.24
CA ILE A 344 -18.53 30.94 -4.97
C ILE A 344 -19.60 31.30 -6.00
N SER A 345 -20.10 30.29 -6.71
CA SER A 345 -21.21 30.45 -7.67
C SER A 345 -22.53 30.67 -6.93
N ASP A 346 -23.38 31.55 -7.46
CA ASP A 346 -24.72 31.80 -6.93
C ASP A 346 -25.64 30.57 -7.05
N GLU A 347 -25.35 29.65 -7.99
CA GLU A 347 -26.08 28.38 -8.14
C GLU A 347 -25.98 27.45 -6.94
N LEU A 348 -24.95 27.63 -6.11
CA LEU A 348 -24.73 26.81 -4.90
C LEU A 348 -25.80 27.08 -3.82
N GLY A 349 -26.53 28.19 -3.91
CA GLY A 349 -27.56 28.58 -2.97
C GLY A 349 -26.99 28.99 -1.60
N ASP A 350 -27.59 28.48 -0.51
CA ASP A 350 -27.15 28.76 0.87
C ASP A 350 -25.82 28.07 1.20
N TYR A 351 -24.73 28.65 0.71
CA TYR A 351 -23.38 28.15 0.88
C TYR A 351 -22.90 28.23 2.35
N HIS A 352 -23.53 29.06 3.20
CA HIS A 352 -23.19 29.13 4.63
C HIS A 352 -23.59 27.84 5.36
N SER A 353 -24.71 27.21 4.97
CA SER A 353 -25.12 25.90 5.51
C SER A 353 -24.12 24.78 5.22
N LEU A 354 -23.34 24.91 4.15
CA LEU A 354 -22.26 23.99 3.76
C LEU A 354 -20.92 24.32 4.44
N GLY A 355 -20.88 25.42 5.20
CA GLY A 355 -19.70 25.91 5.89
C GLY A 355 -18.77 26.72 4.99
N PHE A 356 -19.26 27.33 3.92
CA PHE A 356 -18.46 28.23 3.06
C PHE A 356 -18.64 29.70 3.47
N ASP A 357 -17.60 30.50 3.25
CA ASP A 357 -17.61 31.94 3.49
C ASP A 357 -16.78 32.65 2.40
N LYS A 358 -17.15 33.89 2.05
CA LYS A 358 -16.45 34.69 1.02
C LYS A 358 -15.04 35.10 1.43
N ASP A 359 -14.74 35.09 2.74
CA ASP A 359 -13.41 35.40 3.27
C ASP A 359 -12.44 34.22 3.23
N MET A 360 -12.91 33.03 2.81
CA MET A 360 -12.06 31.85 2.68
C MET A 360 -10.98 32.04 1.60
N LYS A 361 -9.78 31.53 1.90
CA LYS A 361 -8.63 31.61 1.00
C LYS A 361 -7.71 30.40 1.12
N ILE A 362 -6.94 30.17 0.06
CA ILE A 362 -5.87 29.15 0.00
C ILE A 362 -4.52 29.82 -0.19
N ALA A 363 -3.47 29.24 0.39
CA ALA A 363 -2.10 29.67 0.16
C ALA A 363 -1.57 29.01 -1.13
N ILE A 364 -1.55 29.77 -2.23
CA ILE A 364 -1.10 29.30 -3.54
C ILE A 364 0.21 29.96 -3.96
N ASN A 365 0.94 29.28 -4.86
CA ASN A 365 2.14 29.80 -5.52
C ASN A 365 1.92 29.84 -7.06
N ASP A 366 2.91 30.31 -7.79
CA ASP A 366 2.84 30.47 -9.25
C ASP A 366 2.56 29.14 -9.97
N PHE A 367 3.01 28.01 -9.43
CA PHE A 367 2.76 26.68 -10.02
C PHE A 367 1.30 26.23 -9.89
N HIS A 368 0.60 26.59 -8.81
CA HIS A 368 -0.84 26.33 -8.69
C HIS A 368 -1.67 27.25 -9.61
N SER A 369 -1.18 28.46 -9.87
CA SER A 369 -1.91 29.49 -10.60
C SER A 369 -2.22 29.09 -12.04
N ALA A 370 -1.33 28.32 -12.69
CA ALA A 370 -1.55 27.78 -14.03
C ALA A 370 -2.72 26.77 -14.06
N TYR A 371 -2.75 25.81 -13.15
CA TYR A 371 -3.85 24.84 -13.07
C TYR A 371 -5.18 25.51 -12.66
N LEU A 372 -5.14 26.48 -11.74
CA LEU A 372 -6.34 27.21 -11.30
C LEU A 372 -6.91 28.10 -12.41
N ALA A 373 -6.09 28.58 -13.35
CA ALA A 373 -6.59 29.29 -14.52
C ALA A 373 -7.49 28.40 -15.38
N GLU A 374 -7.03 27.17 -15.67
CA GLU A 374 -7.79 26.18 -16.42
C GLU A 374 -9.08 25.75 -15.69
N HIS A 375 -9.02 25.56 -14.36
CA HIS A 375 -10.22 25.27 -13.56
C HIS A 375 -11.23 26.44 -13.59
N ARG A 376 -10.76 27.69 -13.57
CA ARG A 376 -11.63 28.87 -13.58
C ARG A 376 -12.38 29.05 -14.90
N GLU A 377 -11.80 28.67 -16.04
CA GLU A 377 -12.51 28.73 -17.33
C GLU A 377 -13.82 27.94 -17.26
N ARG A 378 -13.78 26.71 -16.74
CA ARG A 378 -14.97 25.85 -16.55
C ARG A 378 -15.93 26.37 -15.49
N TYR A 379 -15.42 27.03 -14.45
CA TYR A 379 -16.25 27.72 -13.46
C TYR A 379 -17.06 28.87 -14.11
N PHE A 380 -16.43 29.67 -14.97
CA PHE A 380 -17.11 30.77 -15.66
C PHE A 380 -18.07 30.31 -16.76
N GLU A 381 -17.79 29.20 -17.44
CA GLU A 381 -18.71 28.59 -18.41
C GLU A 381 -20.05 28.15 -17.78
N LYS A 382 -20.07 27.87 -16.47
CA LYS A 382 -21.32 27.56 -15.73
C LYS A 382 -22.08 28.78 -15.24
N LEU A 383 -21.50 29.99 -15.34
CA LEU A 383 -22.15 31.23 -14.92
C LEU A 383 -22.90 31.94 -16.07
N ILE A 384 -22.84 31.38 -17.28
CA ILE A 384 -23.54 31.82 -18.50
C ILE A 384 -24.69 30.86 -18.76
#